data_AF-A0A8E6B639-F1
#
_entry.id   AF-A0A8E6B639-F1
#
_cell.length_a   1.000
_cell.length_b   1.000
_cell.length_c   1.000
_cell.angle_alpha   90.00
_cell.angle_beta   90.00
_cell.angle_gamma   90.00
#
_symmetry.space_group_name_H-M   'P 1'
#
loop_
_entity.id
_entity.type
_entity.pdbx_description
1 polymer ?
#
loop_
_entity_poly.entity_id
_entity_poly.type
_entity_poly.pdbx_seq_one_letter_code
_entity_poly.pdbx_strand_id
1 'polypeptide(L)'
;MNLLLIAALIITSIAVLAYIGSMVLQSWLYSVPADKMPLRSFVTALLAGGFLTLWCWIDTKNPGRYDTLFSFSSYDTEDFDVVDAVKKVGEEEKTIRYTRRSVGTKMVYMNDQNQPFRKADAEGAIFALIVTEKDKPVRFITKLDKNGNFPPGEIQYREEGGKRYIDDTMIGRVNRPGTLKVIYVLLLNFGHFLIWTLSLWLVMNYALGHAISIACCLWLVITLLIMPVLFTKTRKQEKVITPQVSFPSVNDPNLSEPEPKDEEKKGTRQFQDSNGNGIAILWIGSAISNS
;
A
#
# COMPACT_ATOMS: atom_id res chain seq x y z
N MET A 1 4.17 -2.67 22.16
CA MET A 1 3.86 -1.59 23.14
C MET A 1 2.36 -1.38 23.11
N ASN A 2 1.70 -1.71 24.23
CA ASN A 2 0.24 -1.75 24.30
C ASN A 2 -0.34 -0.35 24.04
N LEU A 3 -1.35 -0.25 23.18
CA LEU A 3 -2.06 1.00 22.86
C LEU A 3 -2.49 1.76 24.13
N LEU A 4 -2.83 1.02 25.20
CA LEU A 4 -3.19 1.57 26.51
C LEU A 4 -2.06 2.40 27.14
N LEU A 5 -0.80 1.97 27.01
CA LEU A 5 0.35 2.71 27.52
C LEU A 5 0.58 3.99 26.72
N ILE A 6 0.42 3.93 25.40
CA ILE A 6 0.48 5.11 24.54
C ILE A 6 -0.64 6.09 24.92
N ALA A 7 -1.87 5.59 25.12
CA ALA A 7 -3.01 6.38 25.54
C ALA A 7 -2.78 7.08 26.89
N ALA A 8 -2.32 6.33 27.90
CA ALA A 8 -2.00 6.88 29.22
C ALA A 8 -0.95 7.98 29.12
N LEU A 9 0.13 7.75 28.37
CA LEU A 9 1.20 8.73 28.18
C LEU A 9 0.70 10.00 27.46
N ILE A 10 -0.10 9.85 26.41
CA ILE A 10 -0.68 10.99 25.68
C ILE A 10 -1.60 11.79 26.60
N ILE A 11 -2.52 11.12 27.30
CA ILE A 11 -3.47 11.79 28.20
C ILE A 11 -2.73 12.52 29.32
N THR A 12 -1.78 11.87 30.00
CA THR A 12 -0.99 12.53 31.05
C THR A 12 -0.19 13.72 30.51
N SER A 13 0.44 13.57 29.33
CA SER A 13 1.20 14.66 28.71
C SER A 13 0.31 15.85 28.36
N ILE A 14 -0.87 15.61 27.78
CA ILE A 14 -1.82 16.68 27.46
C ILE A 14 -2.37 17.31 28.74
N ALA A 15 -2.63 16.54 29.80
CA ALA A 15 -3.14 17.09 31.06
C ALA A 15 -2.15 18.08 31.69
N VAL A 16 -0.87 17.71 31.73
CA VAL A 16 0.22 18.57 32.23
C VAL A 16 0.37 19.81 31.34
N LEU A 17 0.42 19.62 30.02
CA LEU A 17 0.57 20.73 29.07
C LEU A 17 -0.61 21.70 29.14
N ALA A 18 -1.83 21.19 29.16
CA ALA A 18 -3.05 21.99 29.26
C ALA A 18 -3.11 22.73 30.59
N TYR A 19 -2.68 22.12 31.69
CA TYR A 19 -2.64 22.78 33.00
C TYR A 19 -1.62 23.91 33.04
N ILE A 20 -0.34 23.62 32.79
CA ILE A 20 0.74 24.60 32.87
C ILE A 20 0.57 25.68 31.80
N GLY A 21 0.29 25.27 30.56
CA GLY A 21 0.07 26.18 29.45
C GLY A 21 -1.11 27.12 29.71
N SER A 22 -2.20 26.60 30.30
CA SER A 22 -3.34 27.47 30.59
C SER A 22 -3.10 28.39 31.76
N MET A 23 -2.37 27.98 32.80
CA MET A 23 -1.96 28.89 33.88
C MET A 23 -1.17 30.09 33.34
N VAL A 24 -0.18 29.84 32.48
CA VAL A 24 0.65 30.90 31.88
C VAL A 24 -0.18 31.77 30.92
N LEU A 25 -0.88 31.15 29.97
CA LEU A 25 -1.64 31.88 28.96
C LEU A 25 -2.80 32.66 29.59
N GLN A 26 -3.47 32.11 30.61
CA GLN A 26 -4.54 32.84 31.26
C GLN A 26 -4.04 33.98 32.12
N SER A 27 -2.91 33.82 32.82
CA SER A 27 -2.28 34.93 33.54
C SER A 27 -1.82 36.05 32.60
N TRP A 28 -1.50 35.73 31.34
CA TRP A 28 -1.05 36.71 30.35
C TRP A 28 -2.20 37.38 29.59
N LEU A 29 -3.22 36.61 29.18
CA LEU A 29 -4.33 37.09 28.35
C LEU A 29 -5.53 37.61 29.15
N TYR A 30 -5.71 37.16 30.40
CA TYR A 30 -6.90 37.46 31.20
C TYR A 30 -6.52 37.91 32.61
N SER A 31 -7.34 38.76 33.22
CA SER A 31 -7.09 39.27 34.57
C SER A 31 -7.47 38.29 35.68
N VAL A 32 -8.34 37.33 35.38
CA VAL A 32 -8.84 36.33 36.34
C VAL A 32 -8.73 34.95 35.70
N PRO A 33 -7.88 34.04 36.23
CA PRO A 33 -7.82 32.66 35.78
C PRO A 33 -9.15 31.95 36.03
N ALA A 34 -9.51 31.02 35.14
CA ALA A 34 -10.71 30.23 35.34
C ALA A 34 -10.61 29.29 36.55
N ASP A 35 -11.71 29.12 37.26
CA ASP A 35 -11.75 28.23 38.42
C ASP A 35 -11.55 26.75 38.05
N LYS A 36 -11.04 25.97 39.01
CA LYS A 36 -10.88 24.50 38.92
C LYS A 36 -9.99 24.05 37.75
N MET A 37 -8.90 24.78 37.50
CA MET A 37 -7.94 24.47 36.44
C MET A 37 -7.49 23.00 36.38
N PRO A 38 -7.12 22.33 37.49
CA PRO A 38 -6.68 20.93 37.43
C PRO A 38 -7.75 19.98 36.87
N LEU A 39 -9.03 20.21 37.18
CA LEU A 39 -10.12 19.37 36.69
C LEU A 39 -10.38 19.65 35.20
N ARG A 40 -10.35 20.92 34.80
CA ARG A 40 -10.58 21.32 33.40
C ARG A 40 -9.47 20.84 32.47
N SER A 41 -8.21 20.91 32.91
CA SER A 41 -7.08 20.38 32.16
C SER A 41 -7.17 18.86 32.00
N PHE A 42 -7.60 18.15 33.06
CA PHE A 42 -7.84 16.71 33.01
C PHE A 42 -8.95 16.34 32.01
N VAL A 43 -10.09 17.05 32.03
CA VAL A 43 -11.18 16.82 31.06
C VAL A 43 -10.71 17.10 29.63
N THR A 44 -9.98 18.20 29.41
CA THR A 44 -9.37 18.52 28.10
C THR A 44 -8.46 17.39 27.62
N ALA A 45 -7.65 16.84 28.52
CA ALA A 45 -6.75 15.74 28.21
C ALA A 45 -7.47 14.43 27.88
N LEU A 46 -8.58 14.13 28.56
CA LEU A 46 -9.41 12.97 28.21
C LEU A 46 -10.04 13.13 26.82
N LEU A 47 -10.54 14.32 26.49
CA LEU A 47 -11.15 14.58 25.18
C LEU A 47 -10.11 14.51 24.05
N ALA A 48 -9.04 15.31 24.13
CA ALA A 48 -8.01 15.36 23.10
C ALA A 48 -7.19 14.07 23.05
N GLY A 49 -6.73 13.56 24.19
CA GLY A 49 -5.96 12.33 24.27
C GLY A 49 -6.78 11.09 23.91
N GLY A 50 -8.06 11.05 24.28
CA GLY A 50 -8.99 10.00 23.87
C GLY A 50 -9.19 10.00 22.35
N PHE A 51 -9.36 11.16 21.73
CA PHE A 51 -9.46 11.27 20.28
C PHE A 51 -8.19 10.82 19.55
N LEU A 52 -7.01 11.25 20.01
CA LEU A 52 -5.74 10.82 19.42
C LEU A 52 -5.53 9.30 19.58
N THR A 53 -5.95 8.74 20.71
CA THR A 53 -5.92 7.30 20.96
C THR A 53 -6.86 6.56 20.00
N LEU A 54 -8.08 7.06 19.81
CA LEU A 54 -9.04 6.52 18.85
C LEU A 54 -8.47 6.56 17.43
N TRP A 55 -7.84 7.65 17.03
CA TRP A 55 -7.20 7.76 15.71
C TRP A 55 -6.04 6.77 15.56
N CYS A 56 -5.17 6.64 16.56
CA CYS A 56 -4.12 5.63 16.57
C CYS A 56 -4.68 4.20 16.44
N TRP A 57 -5.79 3.91 17.12
CA TRP A 57 -6.49 2.63 17.00
C TRP A 57 -7.05 2.39 15.59
N ILE A 58 -7.62 3.42 14.97
CA ILE A 58 -8.08 3.34 13.57
C ILE A 58 -6.90 3.04 12.63
N ASP A 59 -5.76 3.72 12.81
CA ASP A 59 -4.53 3.47 12.03
C ASP A 59 -4.00 2.05 12.27
N THR A 60 -4.06 1.51 13.50
CA THR A 60 -3.60 0.14 13.78
C THR A 60 -4.43 -0.95 13.08
N LYS A 61 -5.67 -0.65 12.67
CA LYS A 61 -6.51 -1.58 11.92
C LYS A 61 -6.34 -1.44 10.40
N ASN A 62 -5.85 -0.30 9.95
CA ASN A 62 -5.70 0.03 8.53
C ASN A 62 -4.44 0.90 8.35
N PRO A 63 -3.24 0.33 8.55
CA PRO A 63 -2.00 1.09 8.62
C PRO A 63 -1.76 1.88 7.34
N GLY A 64 -1.51 3.19 7.48
CA GLY A 64 -1.20 4.07 6.34
C GLY A 64 -2.42 4.52 5.53
N ARG A 65 -3.63 4.04 5.86
CA ARG A 65 -4.86 4.45 5.16
C ARG A 65 -5.39 5.81 5.63
N TYR A 66 -5.22 6.12 6.91
CA TYR A 66 -5.79 7.32 7.55
C TYR A 66 -4.70 8.23 8.10
N ASP A 67 -3.75 8.59 7.25
CA ASP A 67 -2.64 9.46 7.61
C ASP A 67 -3.07 10.93 7.81
N THR A 68 -2.15 11.78 8.25
CA THR A 68 -2.41 13.22 8.44
C THR A 68 -2.66 13.94 7.10
N LEU A 69 -3.28 15.12 7.11
CA LEU A 69 -3.52 15.90 5.87
C LEU A 69 -2.24 16.15 5.05
N PHE A 70 -1.07 16.20 5.69
CA PHE A 70 0.20 16.51 5.05
C PHE A 70 0.92 15.28 4.47
N SER A 71 0.55 14.08 4.92
CA SER A 71 1.11 12.79 4.49
C SER A 71 0.11 11.94 3.71
N PHE A 72 -1.09 12.47 3.47
CA PHE A 72 -2.17 11.76 2.83
C PHE A 72 -1.93 11.56 1.33
N SER A 73 -2.07 10.32 0.87
CA SER A 73 -2.24 10.01 -0.55
C SER A 73 -3.70 9.63 -0.82
N SER A 74 -4.31 10.29 -1.81
CA SER A 74 -5.67 10.00 -2.29
C SER A 74 -5.79 8.65 -2.98
N TYR A 75 -4.67 7.98 -3.24
CA TYR A 75 -4.61 6.67 -3.86
C TYR A 75 -4.38 5.59 -2.83
N ASP A 76 -5.09 4.48 -2.99
CA ASP A 76 -4.79 3.19 -2.38
C ASP A 76 -3.91 2.41 -3.36
N THR A 77 -2.84 1.80 -2.86
CA THR A 77 -1.89 1.06 -3.70
C THR A 77 -2.03 -0.42 -3.45
N GLU A 78 -2.13 -1.21 -4.51
CA GLU A 78 -2.11 -2.67 -4.44
C GLU A 78 -0.91 -3.18 -5.24
N ASP A 79 -0.06 -3.98 -4.60
CA ASP A 79 1.11 -4.60 -5.22
C ASP A 79 0.72 -5.97 -5.78
N PHE A 80 1.16 -6.26 -7.01
CA PHE A 80 0.94 -7.53 -7.69
C PHE A 80 2.28 -8.20 -7.98
N ASP A 81 2.39 -9.49 -7.66
CA ASP A 81 3.63 -10.23 -7.90
C ASP A 81 3.82 -10.62 -9.36
N VAL A 82 2.75 -10.62 -10.16
CA VAL A 82 2.79 -10.99 -11.57
C VAL A 82 2.18 -9.87 -12.40
N VAL A 83 2.90 -9.50 -13.46
CA VAL A 83 2.45 -8.51 -14.45
C VAL A 83 2.79 -9.05 -15.82
N ASP A 84 1.78 -9.10 -16.70
CA ASP A 84 1.96 -9.47 -18.10
C ASP A 84 2.17 -8.19 -18.91
N ALA A 85 3.36 -7.99 -19.46
CA ALA A 85 3.66 -6.81 -20.25
C ALA A 85 3.39 -7.08 -21.74
N VAL A 86 2.61 -6.21 -22.37
CA VAL A 86 2.32 -6.27 -23.79
C VAL A 86 3.24 -5.32 -24.54
N LYS A 87 4.08 -5.90 -25.37
CA LYS A 87 5.08 -5.24 -26.21
C LYS A 87 4.57 -5.15 -27.63
N LYS A 88 4.76 -3.99 -28.26
CA LYS A 88 4.44 -3.79 -29.67
C LYS A 88 5.69 -4.01 -30.52
N VAL A 89 5.68 -5.02 -31.39
CA VAL A 89 6.77 -5.36 -32.32
C VAL A 89 6.21 -5.21 -33.73
N GLY A 90 6.36 -4.02 -34.33
CA GLY A 90 5.68 -3.68 -35.57
C GLY A 90 4.16 -3.61 -35.40
N GLU A 91 3.42 -4.46 -36.11
CA GLU A 91 1.96 -4.59 -35.98
C GLU A 91 1.52 -5.67 -34.99
N GLU A 92 2.44 -6.54 -34.55
CA GLU A 92 2.13 -7.64 -33.65
C GLU A 92 2.26 -7.24 -32.17
N GLU A 93 1.35 -7.77 -31.35
CA GLU A 93 1.41 -7.65 -29.89
C GLU A 93 2.01 -8.94 -29.30
N LYS A 94 3.12 -8.81 -28.58
CA LYS A 94 3.75 -9.93 -27.86
C LYS A 94 3.60 -9.71 -26.36
N THR A 95 3.02 -10.69 -25.67
CA THR A 95 2.88 -10.64 -24.20
C THR A 95 4.05 -11.37 -23.54
N ILE A 96 4.69 -10.72 -22.57
CA ILE A 96 5.80 -11.26 -21.79
C ILE A 96 5.42 -11.19 -20.32
N ARG A 97 5.43 -12.34 -19.66
CA ARG A 97 5.13 -12.43 -18.23
C ARG A 97 6.33 -12.00 -17.40
N TYR A 98 6.08 -11.15 -16.41
CA TYR A 98 7.08 -10.74 -15.43
C TYR A 98 6.62 -11.10 -14.03
N THR A 99 7.52 -11.69 -13.25
CA THR A 99 7.28 -12.04 -11.84
C THR A 99 8.20 -11.23 -10.94
N ARG A 100 7.67 -10.69 -9.85
CA ARG A 100 8.40 -9.96 -8.82
C ARG A 100 9.34 -10.93 -8.09
N ARG A 101 10.64 -10.67 -8.15
CA ARG A 101 11.67 -11.43 -7.45
C ARG A 101 12.56 -10.52 -6.62
N SER A 102 13.07 -11.04 -5.52
CA SER A 102 14.09 -10.36 -4.73
C SER A 102 15.47 -10.63 -5.33
N VAL A 103 16.20 -9.58 -5.66
CA VAL A 103 17.56 -9.64 -6.20
C VAL A 103 18.44 -8.79 -5.29
N GLY A 104 19.12 -9.43 -4.35
CA GLY A 104 19.80 -8.76 -3.25
C GLY A 104 18.80 -8.06 -2.32
N THR A 105 18.91 -6.74 -2.17
CA THR A 105 17.99 -5.93 -1.35
C THR A 105 16.85 -5.29 -2.13
N LYS A 106 16.82 -5.45 -3.47
CA LYS A 106 15.85 -4.81 -4.35
C LYS A 106 14.82 -5.82 -4.87
N MET A 107 13.57 -5.40 -4.95
CA MET A 107 12.52 -6.14 -5.68
C MET A 107 12.57 -5.73 -7.15
N VAL A 108 12.71 -6.71 -8.05
CA VAL A 108 12.80 -6.50 -9.50
C VAL A 108 11.84 -7.46 -10.20
N TYR A 109 11.16 -6.98 -11.23
CA TYR A 109 10.33 -7.83 -12.07
C TYR A 109 11.20 -8.51 -13.12
N MET A 110 11.16 -9.84 -13.16
CA MET A 110 11.95 -10.65 -14.07
C MET A 110 11.05 -11.53 -14.94
N ASN A 111 11.40 -11.68 -16.21
CA ASN A 111 10.75 -12.67 -17.08
C ASN A 111 11.28 -14.09 -16.81
N ASP A 112 10.75 -15.06 -17.55
CA ASP A 112 11.13 -16.48 -17.43
C ASP A 112 12.62 -16.72 -17.79
N GLN A 113 13.22 -15.81 -18.56
CA GLN A 113 14.64 -15.80 -18.93
C GLN A 113 15.54 -15.06 -17.92
N ASN A 114 15.02 -14.69 -16.74
CA ASN A 114 15.71 -13.91 -15.71
C ASN A 114 16.19 -12.52 -16.16
N GLN A 115 15.61 -11.97 -17.22
CA GLN A 115 15.89 -10.61 -17.65
C GLN A 115 14.98 -9.63 -16.89
N PRO A 116 15.53 -8.52 -16.37
CA PRO A 116 14.74 -7.52 -15.68
C PRO A 116 13.78 -6.82 -16.65
N PHE A 117 12.66 -6.34 -16.13
CA PHE A 117 11.71 -5.51 -16.86
C PHE A 117 12.42 -4.31 -17.51
N ARG A 118 12.21 -4.12 -18.81
CA ARG A 118 12.72 -3.00 -19.60
C ARG A 118 11.57 -2.38 -20.37
N LYS A 119 11.39 -1.06 -20.25
CA LYS A 119 10.28 -0.32 -20.88
C LYS A 119 10.32 -0.40 -22.42
N ALA A 120 11.54 -0.40 -22.97
CA ALA A 120 11.80 -0.59 -24.38
C ALA A 120 13.12 -1.34 -24.56
N ASP A 121 13.22 -2.06 -25.67
CA ASP A 121 14.44 -2.68 -26.16
C ASP A 121 14.49 -2.59 -27.70
N ALA A 122 15.44 -3.29 -28.33
CA ALA A 122 15.63 -3.25 -29.78
C ALA A 122 14.44 -3.82 -30.60
N GLU A 123 13.60 -4.67 -30.01
CA GLU A 123 12.47 -5.27 -30.72
C GLU A 123 11.18 -4.42 -30.55
N GLY A 124 11.08 -3.59 -29.51
CA GLY A 124 9.92 -2.72 -29.31
C GLY A 124 9.74 -2.15 -27.92
N ALA A 125 8.65 -1.40 -27.75
CA ALA A 125 8.27 -0.76 -26.48
C ALA A 125 7.04 -1.46 -25.84
N ILE A 126 7.04 -1.52 -24.51
CA ILE A 126 5.90 -2.00 -23.72
C ILE A 126 4.86 -0.89 -23.66
N PHE A 127 3.70 -1.10 -24.27
CA PHE A 127 2.65 -0.10 -24.33
C PHE A 127 1.46 -0.44 -23.44
N ALA A 128 1.33 -1.68 -22.99
CA ALA A 128 0.34 -2.07 -22.00
C ALA A 128 0.89 -3.03 -20.95
N LEU A 129 0.31 -2.98 -19.76
CA LEU A 129 0.52 -3.91 -18.67
C LEU A 129 -0.83 -4.56 -18.33
N ILE A 130 -0.85 -5.87 -18.18
CA ILE A 130 -2.02 -6.63 -17.78
C ILE A 130 -1.74 -7.19 -16.38
N VAL A 131 -2.68 -6.94 -15.47
CA VAL A 131 -2.64 -7.44 -14.10
C VAL A 131 -3.88 -8.27 -13.85
N THR A 132 -3.71 -9.47 -13.30
CA THR A 132 -4.84 -10.35 -12.99
C THR A 132 -5.37 -10.05 -11.59
N GLU A 133 -6.54 -9.44 -11.52
CA GLU A 133 -7.24 -9.14 -10.27
C GLU A 133 -8.44 -10.07 -10.09
N LYS A 134 -8.44 -10.92 -9.05
CA LYS A 134 -9.57 -11.85 -8.77
C LYS A 134 -9.98 -12.64 -10.03
N ASP A 135 -8.98 -13.21 -10.70
CA ASP A 135 -9.11 -13.99 -11.95
C ASP A 135 -9.60 -13.19 -13.17
N LYS A 136 -9.61 -11.86 -13.10
CA LYS A 136 -9.96 -10.99 -14.23
C LYS A 136 -8.73 -10.21 -14.69
N PRO A 137 -8.30 -10.35 -15.96
CA PRO A 137 -7.22 -9.54 -16.50
C PRO A 137 -7.69 -8.08 -16.65
N VAL A 138 -6.95 -7.15 -16.06
CA VAL A 138 -7.16 -5.70 -16.18
C VAL A 138 -6.00 -5.11 -16.98
N ARG A 139 -6.29 -4.51 -18.14
CA ARG A 139 -5.29 -3.91 -19.03
C ARG A 139 -5.09 -2.44 -18.69
N PHE A 140 -3.83 -2.04 -18.58
CA PHE A 140 -3.37 -0.68 -18.34
C PHE A 140 -2.55 -0.23 -19.54
N ILE A 141 -2.99 0.81 -20.24
CA ILE A 141 -2.43 1.28 -21.50
C ILE A 141 -1.69 2.60 -21.27
N THR A 142 -0.52 2.75 -21.85
CA THR A 142 0.20 4.02 -21.91
C THR A 142 -0.01 4.69 -23.27
N LYS A 143 0.04 6.03 -23.31
CA LYS A 143 -0.05 6.78 -24.56
C LYS A 143 1.35 6.92 -25.13
N LEU A 144 1.59 6.25 -26.26
CA LEU A 144 2.76 6.51 -27.09
C LEU A 144 2.51 7.75 -27.95
N ASP A 145 3.58 8.46 -28.29
CA ASP A 145 3.52 9.54 -29.29
C ASP A 145 3.31 8.97 -30.70
N LYS A 146 3.17 9.85 -31.70
CA LYS A 146 2.98 9.45 -33.11
C LYS A 146 4.14 8.62 -33.66
N ASN A 147 5.31 8.71 -33.05
CA ASN A 147 6.53 8.02 -33.45
C ASN A 147 6.71 6.68 -32.70
N GLY A 148 5.76 6.30 -31.85
CA GLY A 148 5.84 5.09 -31.03
C GLY A 148 6.76 5.22 -29.81
N ASN A 149 7.20 6.43 -29.47
CA ASN A 149 8.04 6.70 -28.30
C ASN A 149 7.19 7.11 -27.10
N PHE A 150 7.77 6.99 -25.91
CA PHE A 150 7.14 7.51 -24.71
C PHE A 150 7.22 9.04 -24.67
N PRO A 151 6.17 9.73 -24.21
CA PRO A 151 6.21 11.17 -24.02
C PRO A 151 7.29 11.53 -22.98
N PRO A 152 7.93 12.71 -23.09
CA PRO A 152 8.86 13.18 -22.07
C PRO A 152 8.11 13.42 -20.74
N GLY A 153 8.62 12.85 -19.64
CA GLY A 153 8.04 13.00 -18.30
C GLY A 153 7.72 11.66 -17.63
N GLU A 154 6.83 11.70 -16.64
CA GLU A 154 6.35 10.50 -15.92
C GLU A 154 5.43 9.67 -16.82
N ILE A 155 5.80 8.41 -17.07
CA ILE A 155 4.98 7.49 -17.87
C ILE A 155 4.01 6.78 -16.94
N GLN A 156 2.72 6.86 -17.27
CA GLN A 156 1.66 6.18 -16.52
C GLN A 156 0.88 5.25 -17.45
N TYR A 157 0.74 4.00 -17.04
CA TYR A 157 -0.16 3.04 -17.67
C TYR A 157 -1.54 3.19 -17.04
N ARG A 158 -2.51 3.73 -17.75
CA ARG A 158 -3.87 3.96 -17.24
C ARG A 158 -4.78 2.80 -17.59
N GLU A 159 -5.62 2.40 -16.65
CA GLU A 159 -6.62 1.36 -16.87
C GLU A 159 -7.52 1.70 -18.05
N GLU A 160 -7.75 0.73 -18.93
CA GLU A 160 -8.67 0.86 -20.05
C GLU A 160 -10.11 1.07 -19.56
N GLY A 161 -10.68 2.26 -19.81
CA GLY A 161 -12.01 2.64 -19.34
C GLY A 161 -12.09 3.01 -17.85
N GLY A 162 -10.97 3.04 -17.13
CA GLY A 162 -10.93 3.26 -15.69
C GLY A 162 -10.22 4.55 -15.24
N LYS A 163 -10.10 4.71 -13.92
CA LYS A 163 -9.36 5.82 -13.27
C LYS A 163 -8.06 5.34 -12.60
N ARG A 164 -7.81 4.04 -12.58
CA ARG A 164 -6.62 3.45 -11.96
C ARG A 164 -5.41 3.59 -12.87
N TYR A 165 -4.21 3.57 -12.30
CA TYR A 165 -2.99 3.62 -13.09
C TYR A 165 -1.82 2.90 -12.40
N ILE A 166 -0.86 2.46 -13.20
CA ILE A 166 0.43 1.92 -12.77
C ILE A 166 1.51 2.92 -13.18
N ASP A 167 2.36 3.28 -12.23
CA ASP A 167 3.51 4.16 -12.47
C ASP A 167 4.68 3.37 -13.04
N ASP A 168 5.42 3.95 -13.99
CA ASP A 168 6.54 3.28 -14.64
C ASP A 168 7.75 3.02 -13.71
N THR A 169 7.81 3.71 -12.56
CA THR A 169 8.83 3.52 -11.53
C THR A 169 8.52 2.35 -10.60
N MET A 170 7.23 1.98 -10.49
CA MET A 170 6.73 0.94 -9.60
C MET A 170 5.83 -0.03 -10.37
N ILE A 171 6.45 -0.81 -11.24
CA ILE A 171 5.76 -1.86 -12.00
C ILE A 171 5.01 -2.79 -11.04
N GLY A 172 3.79 -3.18 -11.42
CA GLY A 172 2.91 -4.02 -10.63
C GLY A 172 2.31 -3.37 -9.39
N ARG A 173 2.51 -2.07 -9.15
CA ARG A 173 1.75 -1.31 -8.16
C ARG A 173 0.60 -0.56 -8.82
N VAL A 174 -0.63 -1.01 -8.58
CA VAL A 174 -1.84 -0.35 -9.08
C VAL A 174 -2.30 0.71 -8.10
N ASN A 175 -2.41 1.95 -8.55
CA ASN A 175 -2.96 3.07 -7.79
C ASN A 175 -4.47 3.18 -8.04
N ARG A 176 -5.27 3.12 -6.97
CA ARG A 176 -6.74 3.20 -6.99
C ARG A 176 -7.21 4.48 -6.31
N PRO A 177 -8.02 5.35 -6.96
CA PRO A 177 -8.53 6.55 -6.30
C PRO A 177 -9.50 6.17 -5.16
N GLY A 178 -9.23 6.63 -3.94
CA GLY A 178 -10.03 6.33 -2.76
C GLY A 178 -10.87 7.52 -2.30
N THR A 179 -12.03 7.79 -2.91
CA THR A 179 -12.88 8.94 -2.53
C THR A 179 -13.30 8.90 -1.06
N LEU A 180 -13.70 7.74 -0.55
CA LEU A 180 -14.08 7.58 0.86
C LEU A 180 -12.92 7.88 1.81
N LYS A 181 -11.69 7.53 1.40
CA LYS A 181 -10.47 7.76 2.18
C LYS A 181 -10.25 9.25 2.42
N VAL A 182 -10.43 10.08 1.38
CA VAL A 182 -10.34 11.54 1.47
C VAL A 182 -11.31 12.08 2.50
N ILE A 183 -12.56 11.61 2.48
CA ILE A 183 -13.60 12.06 3.43
C ILE A 183 -13.21 11.69 4.86
N TYR A 184 -12.78 10.45 5.11
CA TYR A 184 -12.37 10.02 6.46
C TYR A 184 -11.17 10.82 6.98
N VAL A 185 -10.16 11.05 6.15
CA VAL A 185 -8.99 11.83 6.56
C VAL A 185 -9.37 13.27 6.86
N LEU A 186 -10.25 13.87 6.04
CA LEU A 186 -10.77 15.21 6.31
C LEU A 186 -11.55 15.27 7.62
N LEU A 187 -12.44 14.31 7.87
CA LEU A 187 -13.22 14.21 9.11
C LEU A 187 -12.34 14.02 10.34
N LEU A 188 -11.30 13.19 10.28
CA LEU A 188 -10.38 12.98 11.39
C LEU A 188 -9.56 14.24 11.70
N ASN A 189 -9.04 14.91 10.66
CA ASN A 189 -8.27 16.14 10.87
C ASN A 189 -9.14 17.29 11.36
N PHE A 190 -10.35 17.45 10.81
CA PHE A 190 -11.31 18.45 11.26
C PHE A 190 -11.82 18.15 12.67
N GLY A 191 -12.13 16.89 12.98
CA GLY A 191 -12.53 16.45 14.31
C GLY A 191 -11.45 16.72 15.36
N HIS A 192 -10.18 16.48 15.01
CA HIS A 192 -9.05 16.82 15.87
C HIS A 192 -9.00 18.31 16.20
N PHE A 193 -9.08 19.16 15.18
CA PHE A 193 -9.10 20.61 15.35
C PHE A 193 -10.29 21.06 16.20
N LEU A 194 -11.49 20.55 15.89
CA LEU A 194 -12.72 20.89 16.59
C LEU A 194 -12.66 20.51 18.07
N ILE A 195 -12.13 19.33 18.40
CA ILE A 195 -11.98 18.89 19.80
C ILE A 195 -11.05 19.84 20.57
N TRP A 196 -9.96 20.29 19.96
CA TRP A 196 -9.11 21.31 20.59
C TRP A 196 -9.84 22.62 20.79
N THR A 197 -10.56 23.12 19.77
CA THR A 197 -11.33 24.36 19.87
C THR A 197 -12.39 24.27 20.97
N LEU A 198 -13.18 23.19 21.00
CA LEU A 198 -14.23 22.99 22.00
C LEU A 198 -13.66 22.80 23.40
N SER A 199 -12.54 22.09 23.55
CA SER A 199 -11.89 21.92 24.85
C SER A 199 -11.36 23.26 25.38
N LEU A 200 -10.70 24.05 24.53
CA LEU A 200 -10.18 25.35 24.96
C LEU A 200 -11.32 26.36 25.22
N TRP A 201 -12.35 26.37 24.38
CA TRP A 201 -13.47 27.29 24.52
C TRP A 201 -14.39 26.92 25.68
N LEU A 202 -14.96 25.71 25.68
CA LEU A 202 -16.01 25.32 26.61
C LEU A 202 -15.44 24.81 27.94
N VAL A 203 -14.34 24.04 27.90
CA VAL A 203 -13.78 23.43 29.11
C VAL A 203 -12.82 24.39 29.80
N MET A 204 -11.90 24.99 29.05
CA MET A 204 -10.89 25.90 29.62
C MET A 204 -11.36 27.37 29.71
N ASN A 205 -12.53 27.70 29.15
CA ASN A 205 -13.16 29.03 29.20
C ASN A 205 -12.32 30.15 28.58
N TYR A 206 -11.62 29.86 27.48
CA TYR A 206 -11.03 30.90 26.64
C TYR A 206 -12.11 31.57 25.79
N ALA A 207 -11.94 32.86 25.49
CA ALA A 207 -12.73 33.51 24.43
C ALA A 207 -12.55 32.75 23.10
N LEU A 208 -13.62 32.67 22.29
CA LEU A 208 -13.66 31.84 21.08
C LEU A 208 -12.48 32.13 20.12
N GLY A 209 -12.15 33.41 19.91
CA GLY A 209 -11.02 33.79 19.04
C GLY A 209 -9.67 33.26 19.54
N HIS A 210 -9.40 33.37 20.84
CA HIS A 210 -8.19 32.81 21.44
C HIS A 210 -8.19 31.28 21.39
N ALA A 211 -9.34 30.64 21.65
CA ALA A 211 -9.49 29.19 21.59
C ALA A 211 -9.18 28.66 20.18
N ILE A 212 -9.70 29.29 19.12
CA ILE A 212 -9.44 28.94 17.72
C ILE A 212 -7.95 29.10 17.39
N SER A 213 -7.34 30.23 17.75
CA SER A 213 -5.92 30.49 17.45
C SER A 213 -4.99 29.50 18.15
N ILE A 214 -5.21 29.24 19.44
CA ILE A 214 -4.41 28.28 20.21
C ILE A 214 -4.67 26.85 19.71
N ALA A 215 -5.92 26.49 19.42
CA ALA A 215 -6.27 25.19 18.85
C ALA A 215 -5.58 24.96 17.50
N CYS A 216 -5.49 25.98 16.64
CA CYS A 216 -4.80 25.89 15.36
C CYS A 216 -3.32 25.58 15.56
N CYS A 217 -2.64 26.30 16.46
CA CYS A 217 -1.23 26.05 16.79
C CYS A 217 -1.01 24.63 17.34
N LEU A 218 -1.81 24.21 18.31
CA LEU A 218 -1.69 22.86 18.90
C LEU A 218 -2.00 21.76 17.88
N TRP A 219 -3.04 21.95 17.08
CA TRP A 219 -3.42 21.04 16.01
C TRP A 219 -2.28 20.88 14.99
N LEU A 220 -1.65 21.97 14.55
CA LEU A 220 -0.50 21.92 13.64
C LEU A 220 0.69 21.20 14.28
N VAL A 221 1.07 21.55 15.51
CA VAL A 221 2.18 20.92 16.22
C VAL A 221 1.97 19.40 16.34
N ILE A 222 0.77 18.98 16.77
CA ILE A 222 0.46 17.57 16.94
C ILE A 222 0.45 16.85 15.59
N THR A 223 -0.20 17.43 14.57
CA THR A 223 -0.35 16.82 13.25
C THR A 223 1.00 16.70 12.53
N LEU A 224 1.87 17.70 12.62
CA LEU A 224 3.15 17.73 11.91
C LEU A 224 4.27 17.00 12.67
N LEU A 225 4.30 17.08 14.00
CA LEU A 225 5.44 16.59 14.78
C LEU A 225 5.14 15.31 15.55
N ILE A 226 3.96 15.21 16.16
CA ILE A 226 3.65 14.11 17.10
C ILE A 226 3.02 12.92 16.37
N MET A 227 2.04 13.15 15.52
CA MET A 227 1.28 12.11 14.82
C MET A 227 2.15 11.20 13.95
N PRO A 228 3.10 11.71 13.13
CA PRO A 228 3.98 10.83 12.35
C PRO A 228 4.78 9.88 13.25
N VAL A 229 5.29 10.39 14.37
CA VAL A 229 6.03 9.59 15.35
C VAL A 229 5.13 8.52 15.96
N LEU A 230 3.90 8.88 16.37
CA LEU A 230 2.94 7.92 16.91
C LEU A 230 2.63 6.80 15.89
N PHE A 231 2.36 7.16 14.63
CA PHE A 231 2.09 6.20 13.56
C PHE A 231 3.27 5.28 13.27
N THR A 232 4.52 5.76 13.29
CA THR A 232 5.68 4.87 13.12
C THR A 232 5.77 3.80 14.23
N LYS A 233 5.37 4.14 15.45
CA LYS A 233 5.41 3.22 16.61
C LYS A 233 4.28 2.20 16.59
N THR A 234 3.10 2.57 16.09
CA THR A 234 1.96 1.65 15.96
C THR A 234 2.15 0.67 14.80
N ARG A 235 2.55 1.17 13.63
CA ARG A 235 2.69 0.36 12.39
C ARG A 235 3.81 -0.69 12.45
N LYS A 236 4.90 -0.44 13.20
CA LYS A 236 6.03 -1.38 13.33
C LYS A 236 5.63 -2.72 13.96
N GLN A 237 4.50 -2.79 14.68
CA GLN A 237 4.08 -4.01 15.37
C GLN A 237 3.38 -5.02 14.46
N GLU A 238 2.82 -4.60 13.32
CA GLU A 238 2.03 -5.48 12.45
C GLU A 238 2.90 -6.31 11.48
N LYS A 239 4.12 -5.83 11.17
CA LYS A 239 5.01 -6.46 10.18
C LYS A 239 5.69 -7.76 10.63
N VAL A 240 5.31 -8.34 11.77
CA VAL A 240 6.01 -9.48 12.40
C VAL A 240 5.24 -10.81 12.29
N ILE A 241 4.05 -10.85 11.68
CA ILE A 241 3.29 -12.11 11.51
C ILE A 241 3.08 -12.42 10.02
N THR A 242 4.17 -12.52 9.27
CA THR A 242 4.15 -13.40 8.08
C THR A 242 4.73 -14.72 8.56
N PRO A 243 3.98 -15.85 8.50
CA PRO A 243 4.60 -17.16 8.66
C PRO A 243 5.75 -17.18 7.68
N GLN A 244 6.97 -17.29 8.17
CA GLN A 244 8.09 -17.70 7.33
C GLN A 244 7.64 -19.05 6.76
N VAL A 245 7.15 -19.05 5.52
CA VAL A 245 7.07 -20.27 4.74
C VAL A 245 8.52 -20.64 4.59
N SER A 246 9.01 -21.47 5.52
CA SER A 246 10.32 -22.08 5.44
C SER A 246 10.27 -22.92 4.19
N PHE A 247 10.74 -22.36 3.08
CA PHE A 247 11.05 -23.17 1.92
C PHE A 247 12.10 -24.19 2.41
N PRO A 248 11.89 -25.49 2.15
CA PRO A 248 12.91 -26.48 2.46
C PRO A 248 14.21 -26.00 1.84
N SER A 249 15.26 -25.95 2.67
CA SER A 249 16.60 -25.59 2.23
C SER A 249 16.94 -26.47 1.02
N VAL A 250 17.43 -25.86 -0.06
CA VAL A 250 17.93 -26.60 -1.25
C VAL A 250 19.08 -27.56 -0.88
N ASN A 251 19.66 -27.38 0.30
CA ASN A 251 20.68 -28.28 0.86
C ASN A 251 20.12 -29.27 1.89
N ASP A 252 18.82 -29.58 1.88
CA ASP A 252 18.30 -30.71 2.67
C ASP A 252 18.86 -32.01 2.06
N PRO A 253 19.82 -32.69 2.73
CA PRO A 253 20.45 -33.89 2.20
C PRO A 253 19.48 -35.08 2.09
N ASN A 254 18.23 -34.93 2.56
CA ASN A 254 17.15 -35.90 2.38
C ASN A 254 16.26 -35.63 1.16
N LEU A 255 16.51 -34.59 0.37
CA LEU A 255 16.01 -34.53 -1.00
C LEU A 255 16.87 -35.45 -1.86
N SER A 256 16.65 -36.75 -1.71
CA SER A 256 17.11 -37.74 -2.67
C SER A 256 16.67 -37.29 -4.06
N GLU A 257 17.66 -37.16 -4.94
CA GLU A 257 17.47 -36.94 -6.37
C GLU A 257 16.29 -37.83 -6.83
N PRO A 258 15.25 -37.27 -7.48
CA PRO A 258 14.17 -38.11 -7.98
C PRO A 258 14.82 -39.16 -8.87
N GLU A 259 14.76 -40.41 -8.42
CA GLU A 259 15.28 -41.57 -9.14
C GLU A 259 14.78 -41.44 -10.58
N PRO A 260 15.65 -41.53 -11.59
CA PRO A 260 15.24 -41.43 -12.99
C PRO A 260 14.18 -42.51 -13.19
N LYS A 261 12.91 -42.08 -13.27
CA LYS A 261 11.82 -42.99 -13.60
C LYS A 261 12.21 -43.61 -14.92
N ASP A 262 12.47 -44.91 -14.87
CA ASP A 262 12.77 -45.75 -16.00
C ASP A 262 11.92 -45.30 -17.19
N GLU A 263 12.60 -45.09 -18.32
CA GLU A 263 11.98 -44.82 -19.61
C GLU A 263 10.71 -45.65 -19.74
N GLU A 264 9.57 -44.97 -19.60
CA GLU A 264 8.27 -45.54 -19.82
C GLU A 264 8.25 -45.98 -21.29
N LYS A 265 8.50 -47.28 -21.51
CA LYS A 265 8.32 -47.95 -22.78
C LYS A 265 7.02 -47.43 -23.36
N LYS A 266 7.12 -46.72 -24.51
CA LYS A 266 5.99 -46.21 -25.29
C LYS A 266 4.93 -47.30 -25.45
N GLY A 267 3.97 -47.31 -24.54
CA GLY A 267 2.79 -48.15 -24.61
C GLY A 267 1.91 -47.60 -25.70
N THR A 268 1.80 -48.34 -26.79
CA THR A 268 0.87 -48.06 -27.88
C THR A 268 -0.55 -48.07 -27.30
N ARG A 269 -1.11 -46.89 -27.02
CA ARG A 269 -2.53 -46.78 -26.66
C ARG A 269 -3.35 -47.12 -27.91
N GLN A 270 -3.97 -48.30 -27.91
CA GLN A 270 -5.07 -48.58 -28.82
C GLN A 270 -6.30 -47.81 -28.32
N PHE A 271 -6.77 -46.87 -29.13
CA PHE A 271 -8.10 -46.30 -28.97
C PHE A 271 -9.09 -47.24 -29.65
N GLN A 272 -10.02 -47.76 -28.86
CA GLN A 272 -11.18 -48.51 -29.32
C GLN A 272 -12.37 -47.56 -29.26
N ASP A 273 -13.04 -47.35 -30.39
CA ASP A 273 -14.27 -46.56 -30.41
C ASP A 273 -15.43 -47.36 -29.79
N SER A 274 -16.55 -46.70 -29.50
CA SER A 274 -17.73 -47.30 -28.87
C SER A 274 -18.41 -48.39 -29.71
N ASN A 275 -17.92 -48.65 -30.93
CA ASN A 275 -18.49 -49.58 -31.90
C ASN A 275 -17.57 -50.78 -32.19
N GLY A 276 -16.41 -50.90 -31.51
CA GLY A 276 -15.56 -52.09 -31.53
C GLY A 276 -14.66 -52.22 -32.75
N ASN A 277 -14.50 -51.18 -33.59
CA ASN A 277 -13.63 -51.24 -34.75
C ASN A 277 -12.27 -50.57 -34.44
N GLY A 278 -11.18 -51.34 -34.47
CA GLY A 278 -9.84 -50.84 -34.18
C GLY A 278 -9.27 -50.00 -35.34
N ILE A 279 -8.95 -48.73 -35.09
CA ILE A 279 -8.22 -47.87 -36.03
C ILE A 279 -6.77 -47.73 -35.53
N ALA A 280 -5.81 -48.24 -36.31
CA ALA A 280 -4.39 -48.04 -36.06
C ALA A 280 -3.93 -46.72 -36.71
N ILE A 281 -3.59 -45.72 -35.90
CA ILE A 281 -2.99 -44.47 -36.38
C ILE A 281 -1.47 -44.61 -36.31
N LEU A 282 -0.83 -44.72 -37.48
CA LEU A 282 0.63 -44.75 -37.63
C LEU A 282 1.17 -43.31 -37.59
N TRP A 283 1.94 -42.97 -36.56
CA TRP A 283 2.58 -41.66 -36.45
C TRP A 283 3.95 -41.71 -37.14
N ILE A 284 4.09 -41.12 -38.33
CA ILE A 284 5.37 -40.94 -39.01
C ILE A 284 5.96 -39.61 -38.56
N GLY A 285 6.93 -39.66 -37.63
CA GLY A 285 7.71 -38.49 -37.24
C GLY A 285 8.84 -38.24 -38.25
N SER A 286 8.74 -37.16 -39.03
CA SER A 286 9.86 -36.64 -39.82
C SER A 286 10.86 -35.94 -38.92
N ALA A 287 12.08 -36.46 -38.87
CA ALA A 287 13.25 -35.75 -38.36
C ALA A 287 13.78 -34.80 -39.46
N ILE A 288 13.81 -33.50 -39.16
CA ILE A 288 14.52 -32.51 -39.99
C ILE A 288 15.85 -32.24 -39.29
N SER A 289 16.95 -32.65 -39.93
CA SER A 289 18.31 -32.24 -39.55
C SER A 289 18.67 -30.95 -40.28
N ASN A 290 19.06 -29.91 -39.55
CA ASN A 290 19.68 -28.73 -40.14
C ASN A 290 21.20 -28.93 -40.20
N SER A 291 21.73 -28.77 -41.42
CA SER A 291 23.12 -28.44 -41.73
C SER A 291 23.29 -26.92 -41.78
#